data_AF-A0A4Y2V964-F1
#
_entry.id   AF-A0A4Y2V964-F1
#
_cell.length_a   1.000
_cell.length_b   1.000
_cell.length_c   1.000
_cell.angle_alpha   90.00
_cell.angle_beta   90.00
_cell.angle_gamma   90.00
#
_symmetry.space_group_name_H-M   'P 1'
#
loop_
_entity.id
_entity.type
_entity.pdbx_description
1 polymer ?
#
loop_
_entity_poly.entity_id
_entity_poly.type
_entity_poly.pdbx_seq_one_letter_code
_entity_poly.pdbx_strand_id
1 'polypeptide(L)'
;MAQRLISSLTPFKGVNENFDFFIKQLNNVAKLEKWGETKKILVLKLNLKDEAFKFLVSNPKLEEIDNFDSLVKKLEEKFCKKPNFEEAQRQFNNLKQKVSQSISDLAEQVSSTTEKFSNPNNSEEENIVNLTEKLKLLNLLKH
;
A
#
# COMPACT_ATOMS: atom_id res chain seq x y z
N MET A 1 -24.32 7.86 20.60
CA MET A 1 -22.86 7.73 20.42
C MET A 1 -22.49 7.52 18.96
N ALA A 2 -23.09 6.52 18.29
CA ALA A 2 -22.78 6.09 16.92
C ALA A 2 -22.60 7.20 15.87
N GLN A 3 -23.55 8.14 15.77
CA GLN A 3 -23.47 9.21 14.76
C GLN A 3 -22.25 10.13 14.96
N ARG A 4 -21.86 10.42 16.21
CA ARG A 4 -20.71 11.29 16.49
C ARG A 4 -19.39 10.68 16.02
N LEU A 5 -19.22 9.36 16.18
CA LEU A 5 -18.01 8.67 15.75
C LEU A 5 -17.96 8.50 14.23
N ILE A 6 -19.09 8.26 13.57
CA ILE A 6 -19.15 8.25 12.10
C ILE A 6 -18.80 9.64 11.55
N SER A 7 -19.33 10.71 12.13
CA SER A 7 -19.00 12.09 11.74
C SER A 7 -17.55 12.49 12.05
N SER A 8 -16.83 11.73 12.88
CA SER A 8 -15.40 11.96 13.14
C SER A 8 -14.48 11.32 12.11
N LEU A 9 -15.01 10.44 11.24
CA LEU A 9 -14.24 9.87 10.15
C LEU A 9 -13.88 10.97 9.15
N THR A 10 -12.59 11.10 8.87
CA THR A 10 -12.11 11.96 7.79
C THR A 10 -12.50 11.34 6.45
N PRO A 11 -13.24 12.08 5.58
CA PRO A 11 -13.59 11.58 4.27
C PRO A 11 -12.33 11.31 3.42
N PHE A 12 -12.41 10.33 2.53
CA PHE A 12 -11.34 9.98 1.60
C PHE A 12 -11.64 10.53 0.20
N LYS A 13 -10.83 11.46 -0.27
CA LYS A 13 -10.89 12.15 -1.56
C LYS A 13 -10.09 11.45 -2.65
N GLY A 14 -9.04 10.70 -2.27
CA GLY A 14 -8.29 9.82 -3.18
C GLY A 14 -6.86 10.24 -3.47
N VAL A 15 -6.61 11.48 -3.88
CA VAL A 15 -5.27 11.93 -4.34
C VAL A 15 -4.46 12.46 -3.16
N ASN A 16 -3.20 12.00 -3.02
CA ASN A 16 -2.26 12.39 -1.96
C ASN A 16 -2.75 12.14 -0.52
N GLU A 17 -3.70 11.23 -0.35
CA GLU A 17 -4.20 10.85 0.97
C GLU A 17 -3.73 9.45 1.35
N ASN A 18 -3.52 9.25 2.66
CA ASN A 18 -3.10 7.97 3.21
C ASN A 18 -4.33 7.04 3.33
N PHE A 19 -4.53 6.18 2.34
CA PHE A 19 -5.63 5.22 2.30
C PHE A 19 -5.60 4.23 3.47
N ASP A 20 -4.42 3.71 3.83
CA ASP A 20 -4.25 2.80 4.98
C ASP A 20 -4.74 3.43 6.29
N PHE A 21 -4.41 4.69 6.53
CA PHE A 21 -4.87 5.42 7.71
C PHE A 21 -6.39 5.56 7.72
N PHE A 22 -7.00 5.90 6.56
CA PHE A 22 -8.44 6.00 6.41
C PHE A 22 -9.15 4.67 6.73
N ILE A 23 -8.69 3.57 6.14
CA ILE A 23 -9.26 2.23 6.37
C ILE A 23 -9.08 1.80 7.84
N LYS A 24 -7.92 2.08 8.44
CA LYS A 24 -7.66 1.78 9.86
C LYS A 24 -8.62 2.55 10.78
N GLN A 25 -8.84 3.84 10.52
CA GLN A 25 -9.80 4.65 11.27
C GLN A 25 -11.22 4.09 11.16
N LEU A 26 -11.66 3.77 9.94
CA LEU A 26 -12.99 3.18 9.70
C LEU A 26 -13.15 1.86 10.46
N ASN A 27 -12.16 0.95 10.37
CA ASN A 27 -12.20 -0.34 11.06
C ASN A 27 -12.21 -0.19 12.59
N ASN A 28 -11.49 0.78 13.14
CA ASN A 28 -11.51 1.07 14.57
C ASN A 28 -12.91 1.51 15.02
N VAL A 29 -13.52 2.46 14.30
CA VAL A 29 -14.90 2.90 14.61
C VAL A 29 -15.88 1.74 14.45
N ALA A 30 -15.74 0.95 13.39
CA ALA A 30 -16.59 -0.22 13.16
C ALA A 30 -16.49 -1.25 14.29
N LYS A 31 -15.29 -1.46 14.85
CA LYS A 31 -15.07 -2.36 15.99
C LYS A 31 -15.70 -1.82 17.27
N LEU A 32 -15.51 -0.53 17.57
CA LEU A 32 -16.07 0.12 18.76
C LEU A 32 -17.61 0.08 18.75
N GLU A 33 -18.19 0.30 17.58
CA GLU A 33 -19.64 0.38 17.38
C GLU A 33 -20.26 -0.95 16.93
N LYS A 34 -19.47 -2.04 16.90
CA LYS A 34 -19.90 -3.40 16.50
C LYS A 34 -20.67 -3.43 15.18
N TRP A 35 -20.15 -2.77 14.15
CA TRP A 35 -20.79 -2.74 12.83
C TRP A 35 -20.74 -4.10 12.14
N GLY A 36 -21.90 -4.54 11.64
CA GLY A 36 -21.98 -5.59 10.64
C GLY A 36 -21.43 -5.14 9.28
N GLU A 37 -21.19 -6.09 8.39
CA GLU A 37 -20.54 -5.88 7.09
C GLU A 37 -21.26 -4.85 6.21
N THR A 38 -22.59 -4.96 6.09
CA THR A 38 -23.43 -4.01 5.33
C THR A 38 -23.21 -2.56 5.78
N LYS A 39 -23.10 -2.32 7.09
CA LYS A 39 -22.89 -0.98 7.64
C LYS A 39 -21.48 -0.48 7.35
N LYS A 40 -20.46 -1.35 7.41
CA LYS A 40 -19.08 -0.98 7.04
C LYS A 40 -19.00 -0.53 5.58
N ILE A 41 -19.62 -1.29 4.67
CA ILE A 41 -19.64 -0.99 3.24
C ILE A 41 -20.37 0.33 2.97
N LEU A 42 -21.54 0.51 3.57
CA LEU A 42 -22.29 1.75 3.41
C LEU A 42 -21.49 2.96 3.91
N VAL A 43 -20.91 2.87 5.11
CA VAL A 43 -20.11 3.97 5.67
C VAL A 43 -18.84 4.23 4.84
N LEU A 44 -18.20 3.19 4.32
CA LEU A 44 -17.07 3.34 3.40
C LEU A 44 -17.48 4.12 2.15
N LYS A 45 -18.54 3.70 1.45
CA LYS A 45 -19.07 4.37 0.24
C LYS A 45 -19.44 5.83 0.52
N LEU A 46 -20.09 6.11 1.65
CA LEU A 46 -20.52 7.48 2.03
C LEU A 46 -19.35 8.41 2.38
N ASN A 47 -18.25 7.86 2.88
CA ASN A 47 -17.04 8.62 3.22
C ASN A 47 -16.10 8.85 2.04
N LEU A 48 -16.37 8.28 0.86
CA LEU A 48 -15.65 8.64 -0.35
C LEU A 48 -16.11 10.01 -0.84
N LYS A 49 -15.16 10.84 -1.29
CA LYS A 49 -15.38 12.18 -1.85
C LYS A 49 -14.54 12.36 -3.11
N ASP A 50 -14.82 13.42 -3.85
CA ASP A 50 -14.04 13.88 -5.00
C ASP A 50 -13.66 12.74 -5.97
N GLU A 51 -12.37 12.50 -6.19
CA GLU A 51 -11.87 11.50 -7.14
C GLU A 51 -12.20 10.07 -6.71
N ALA A 52 -12.19 9.79 -5.40
CA ALA A 52 -12.59 8.48 -4.86
C ALA A 52 -14.08 8.20 -5.08
N PHE A 53 -14.94 9.20 -4.89
CA PHE A 53 -16.37 9.06 -5.17
C PHE A 53 -16.63 8.95 -6.68
N LYS A 54 -15.95 9.76 -7.50
CA LYS A 54 -16.03 9.68 -8.96
C LYS A 54 -15.64 8.30 -9.47
N PHE A 55 -14.59 7.70 -8.89
CA PHE A 55 -14.18 6.33 -9.22
C PHE A 55 -15.27 5.30 -8.88
N LEU A 56 -15.92 5.44 -7.72
CA LEU A 56 -17.04 4.56 -7.34
C LEU A 56 -18.19 4.64 -8.37
N VAL A 57 -18.66 5.85 -8.67
CA VAL A 57 -19.80 6.07 -9.59
C VAL A 57 -19.48 5.69 -11.03
N SER A 58 -18.21 5.83 -11.45
CA SER A 58 -17.79 5.46 -12.81
C SER A 58 -17.66 3.95 -13.02
N ASN A 59 -17.77 3.14 -11.95
CA ASN A 59 -17.61 1.69 -12.01
C ASN A 59 -18.81 1.01 -11.33
N PRO A 60 -19.92 0.75 -12.05
CA PRO A 60 -21.14 0.16 -11.49
C PRO A 60 -20.90 -1.17 -10.76
N LYS A 61 -19.90 -1.94 -11.21
CA LYS A 61 -19.47 -3.19 -10.59
C LYS A 61 -18.99 -3.03 -9.15
N LEU A 62 -18.53 -1.83 -8.74
CA LEU A 62 -18.14 -1.54 -7.36
C LEU A 62 -19.35 -1.25 -6.46
N GLU A 63 -20.45 -0.80 -7.05
CA GLU A 63 -21.71 -0.57 -6.32
C GLU A 63 -22.32 -1.90 -5.88
N GLU A 64 -22.21 -2.93 -6.72
CA GLU A 64 -22.70 -4.29 -6.49
C GLU A 64 -21.85 -5.10 -5.48
N ILE A 65 -20.66 -4.62 -5.11
CA ILE A 65 -19.82 -5.31 -4.11
C ILE A 65 -20.49 -5.24 -2.74
N ASP A 66 -20.79 -6.43 -2.20
CA ASP A 66 -21.40 -6.69 -0.89
C ASP A 66 -20.42 -7.22 0.16
N ASN A 67 -19.16 -7.44 -0.23
CA ASN A 67 -18.06 -7.79 0.67
C ASN A 67 -17.12 -6.60 0.91
N PHE A 68 -16.83 -6.32 2.17
CA PHE A 68 -16.04 -5.15 2.56
C PHE A 68 -14.59 -5.23 2.03
N ASP A 69 -13.92 -6.36 2.23
CA ASP A 69 -12.52 -6.55 1.84
C ASP A 69 -12.31 -6.43 0.33
N SER A 70 -13.26 -6.94 -0.47
CA SER A 70 -13.25 -6.84 -1.93
C SER A 70 -13.34 -5.38 -2.39
N LEU A 71 -14.20 -4.57 -1.76
CA LEU A 71 -14.33 -3.15 -2.07
C LEU A 71 -13.06 -2.38 -1.65
N VAL A 72 -12.52 -2.65 -0.47
CA VAL A 72 -11.27 -2.04 0.00
C VAL A 72 -10.12 -2.36 -0.94
N LYS A 73 -9.98 -3.61 -1.39
CA LYS A 73 -8.95 -4.03 -2.34
C LYS A 73 -9.03 -3.27 -3.66
N LYS A 74 -10.24 -3.06 -4.21
CA LYS A 74 -10.42 -2.31 -5.46
C LYS A 74 -10.05 -0.83 -5.31
N LEU A 75 -10.34 -0.24 -4.16
CA LEU A 75 -9.94 1.13 -3.84
C LEU A 75 -8.42 1.22 -3.61
N GLU A 76 -7.83 0.25 -2.93
CA GLU A 76 -6.39 0.13 -2.73
C GLU A 76 -5.66 0.05 -4.09
N GLU A 77 -6.10 -0.83 -5.00
CA GLU A 77 -5.53 -0.96 -6.34
C GLU A 77 -5.52 0.37 -7.13
N LYS A 78 -6.52 1.23 -6.90
CA LYS A 78 -6.65 2.52 -7.60
C LYS A 78 -5.86 3.65 -6.94
N PHE A 79 -5.90 3.74 -5.62
CA PHE A 79 -5.40 4.91 -4.87
C PHE A 79 -4.07 4.66 -4.16
N CYS A 80 -3.77 3.41 -3.80
CA CYS A 80 -2.45 3.02 -3.33
C CYS A 80 -1.60 2.62 -4.53
N LYS A 81 -0.72 3.52 -4.97
CA LYS A 81 0.38 3.12 -5.84
C LYS A 81 1.31 2.22 -5.04
N LYS A 82 1.13 0.89 -5.13
CA LYS A 82 2.19 -0.04 -4.76
C LYS A 82 3.38 0.30 -5.67
N PRO A 83 4.59 0.54 -5.14
CA PRO A 83 5.76 0.64 -6.01
C PRO A 83 5.77 -0.63 -6.84
N ASN A 84 5.62 -0.49 -8.16
CA ASN A 84 5.65 -1.64 -9.05
C ASN A 84 6.98 -2.35 -8.79
N PHE A 85 6.98 -3.68 -8.67
CA PHE A 85 8.20 -4.45 -8.45
C PHE A 85 9.28 -4.07 -9.47
N GLU A 86 8.87 -3.83 -10.73
CA GLU A 86 9.76 -3.36 -11.79
C GLU A 86 10.35 -1.97 -11.52
N GLU A 87 9.58 -1.04 -10.94
CA GLU A 87 10.05 0.30 -10.62
C GLU A 87 11.00 0.28 -9.41
N ALA A 88 10.67 -0.51 -8.38
CA ALA A 88 11.56 -0.73 -7.25
C ALA A 88 12.85 -1.45 -7.70
N GLN A 89 12.75 -2.45 -8.56
CA GLN A 89 13.89 -3.19 -9.13
C GLN A 89 14.74 -2.28 -10.01
N ARG A 90 14.14 -1.40 -10.80
CA ARG A 90 14.85 -0.39 -11.58
C ARG A 90 15.58 0.61 -10.67
N GLN A 91 14.94 1.06 -9.58
CA GLN A 91 15.58 1.92 -8.58
C GLN A 91 16.77 1.21 -7.94
N PHE A 92 16.62 -0.06 -7.56
CA PHE A 92 17.71 -0.88 -7.02
C PHE A 92 18.85 -1.09 -8.03
N ASN A 93 18.55 -1.46 -9.27
CA ASN A 93 19.56 -1.65 -10.33
C ASN A 93 20.31 -0.36 -10.66
N ASN A 94 19.69 0.80 -10.45
CA ASN A 94 20.31 2.10 -10.62
C ASN A 94 21.13 2.55 -9.39
N LEU A 95 21.09 1.83 -8.27
CA LEU A 95 21.99 2.06 -7.13
C LEU A 95 23.41 1.64 -7.55
N LYS A 96 24.20 2.60 -7.99
CA LYS A 96 25.65 2.45 -8.16
C LYS A 96 26.35 3.14 -7.01
N GLN A 97 27.28 2.44 -6.36
CA GLN A 97 28.12 3.01 -5.32
C GLN A 97 28.91 4.19 -5.91
N LYS A 98 28.67 5.41 -5.40
CA LYS A 98 29.48 6.58 -5.77
C LYS A 98 30.83 6.50 -5.04
N VAL A 99 31.89 7.00 -5.68
CA VAL A 99 33.28 6.90 -5.19
C VAL A 99 33.48 7.62 -3.83
N SER A 100 32.60 8.55 -3.47
CA SER A 100 32.59 9.31 -2.22
C SER A 100 31.56 8.83 -1.19
N GLN A 101 30.80 7.77 -1.47
CA GLN A 101 29.73 7.27 -0.60
C GLN A 101 30.29 6.21 0.35
N SER A 102 29.98 6.34 1.65
CA SER A 102 30.37 5.31 2.62
C SER A 102 29.57 4.02 2.41
N ILE A 103 30.14 2.90 2.81
CA ILE A 103 29.48 1.59 2.73
C ILE A 103 28.21 1.57 3.60
N SER A 104 28.21 2.28 4.73
CA SER A 104 27.05 2.41 5.62
C SER A 104 25.90 3.18 4.96
N ASP A 105 26.19 4.28 4.28
CA ASP A 105 25.18 5.07 3.56
C ASP A 105 24.60 4.29 2.36
N LEU A 106 25.39 3.42 1.75
CA LEU A 106 24.92 2.53 0.69
C LEU A 106 24.04 1.42 1.27
N ALA A 107 24.44 0.82 2.39
CA ALA A 107 23.67 -0.21 3.07
C ALA A 107 22.29 0.31 3.51
N GLU A 108 22.22 1.53 4.05
CA GLU A 108 20.96 2.15 4.46
C GLU A 108 20.03 2.44 3.26
N GLN A 109 20.59 2.91 2.13
CA GLN A 109 19.83 3.11 0.88
C GLN A 109 19.33 1.80 0.29
N VAL A 110 20.14 0.74 0.34
CA VAL A 110 19.74 -0.61 -0.06
C VAL A 110 18.60 -1.08 0.83
N SER A 111 18.74 -1.02 2.15
CA SER A 111 17.69 -1.40 3.12
C SER A 111 16.38 -0.66 2.86
N SER A 112 16.43 0.67 2.77
CA SER A 112 15.25 1.52 2.52
C SER A 112 14.56 1.24 1.18
N THR A 113 15.33 0.80 0.18
CA THR A 113 14.79 0.43 -1.14
C THR A 113 14.23 -0.99 -1.10
N THR A 114 14.87 -1.93 -0.39
CA THR A 114 14.43 -3.32 -0.24
C THR A 114 13.20 -3.50 0.66
N GLU A 115 12.99 -2.64 1.67
CA GLU A 115 11.77 -2.66 2.50
C GLU A 115 10.49 -2.44 1.67
N LYS A 116 10.61 -1.72 0.55
CA LYS A 116 9.50 -1.50 -0.40
C LYS A 116 9.15 -2.73 -1.23
N PHE A 117 9.99 -3.78 -1.21
CA PHE A 117 9.76 -5.06 -1.89
C PHE A 117 9.13 -6.12 -0.99
N SER A 118 9.02 -5.87 0.32
CA SER A 118 8.38 -6.80 1.26
C SER A 118 6.88 -6.87 0.96
N ASN A 119 6.52 -7.72 0.02
CA ASN A 119 5.15 -8.16 -0.21
C ASN A 119 4.85 -9.29 0.78
N PRO A 120 3.95 -9.12 1.76
CA PRO A 120 3.62 -10.17 2.72
C PRO A 120 2.98 -11.43 2.08
N ASN A 121 2.66 -11.39 0.79
CA ASN A 121 2.00 -12.46 0.04
C ASN A 121 2.87 -13.11 -1.05
N ASN A 122 4.17 -12.80 -1.17
CA ASN A 122 5.04 -13.49 -2.12
C ASN A 122 6.21 -14.10 -1.38
N SER A 123 6.36 -15.41 -1.48
CA SER A 123 7.37 -16.24 -0.81
C SER A 123 8.70 -15.49 -0.66
N GLU A 124 9.01 -15.09 0.58
CA GLU A 124 10.21 -14.33 0.93
C GLU A 124 11.49 -15.07 0.49
N GLU A 125 11.43 -16.40 0.37
CA GLU A 125 12.58 -17.24 0.05
C GLU A 125 13.10 -17.04 -1.38
N GLU A 126 12.23 -16.95 -2.39
CA GLU A 126 12.68 -16.95 -3.79
C GLU A 126 13.36 -15.63 -4.18
N ASN A 127 12.86 -14.50 -3.67
CA ASN A 127 13.45 -13.19 -3.92
C ASN A 127 14.73 -12.93 -3.10
N ILE A 128 14.79 -13.41 -1.85
CA ILE A 128 16.00 -13.30 -1.02
C ILE A 128 17.14 -14.13 -1.62
N VAL A 129 16.85 -15.32 -2.14
CA VAL A 129 17.86 -16.17 -2.81
C VAL A 129 18.40 -15.45 -4.06
N ASN A 130 17.53 -14.92 -4.91
CA ASN A 130 17.95 -14.20 -6.13
C ASN A 130 18.81 -12.95 -5.81
N LEU A 131 18.43 -12.17 -4.80
CA LEU A 131 19.22 -11.00 -4.35
C LEU A 131 20.57 -11.40 -3.75
N THR A 132 20.60 -12.48 -2.96
CA THR A 132 21.84 -13.00 -2.36
C THR A 132 22.81 -13.49 -3.43
N GLU A 133 22.30 -14.17 -4.45
CA GLU A 133 23.13 -14.60 -5.60
C GLU A 133 23.68 -13.40 -6.37
N LYS A 134 22.86 -12.37 -6.62
CA LYS A 134 23.33 -11.15 -7.28
C LYS A 134 24.37 -10.36 -6.48
N LEU A 135 24.23 -10.31 -5.15
CA LEU A 135 25.23 -9.69 -4.28
C LEU A 135 26.56 -10.47 -4.28
N LYS A 136 26.50 -11.80 -4.29
CA LYS A 136 27.70 -12.64 -4.46
C LYS A 136 28.41 -12.36 -5.78
N LEU A 137 27.66 -12.24 -6.88
CA LEU A 137 28.22 -11.90 -8.20
C LEU A 137 28.89 -10.53 -8.23
N LEU A 138 28.30 -9.52 -7.58
CA LEU A 138 28.88 -8.18 -7.47
C LEU A 138 30.18 -8.17 -6.64
N ASN A 139 30.27 -8.99 -5.60
CA ASN A 139 31.50 -9.13 -4.81
C ASN A 139 32.62 -9.84 -5.57
N LEU A 140 32.30 -10.72 -6.52
CA LEU A 140 33.29 -11.39 -7.37
C LEU A 140 33.92 -10.48 -8.43
N LEU A 141 33.23 -9.41 -8.84
CA LEU A 141 33.72 -8.43 -9.82
C LEU A 141 34.69 -7.38 -9.22
N LYS A 142 34.94 -7.44 -7.90
CA LYS A 142 35.86 -6.52 -7.18
C LYS A 142 37.25 -7.14 -6.92
N HIS A 143 37.57 -8.29 -7.51
CA HIS A 143 38.88 -8.94 -7.38
C HIS A 143 39.64 -9.02 -8.70
#